data_AF-A0A2V9K893-F1
#
_entry.id   AF-A0A2V9K893-F1
#
_cell.length_a   1.000
_cell.length_b   1.000
_cell.length_c   1.000
_cell.angle_alpha   90.00
_cell.angle_beta   90.00
_cell.angle_gamma   90.00
#
_symmetry.space_group_name_H-M   'P 1'
#
loop_
_entity.id
_entity.type
_entity.pdbx_description
1 polymer ?
#
loop_
_entity_poly.entity_id
_entity_poly.type
_entity_poly.pdbx_seq_one_letter_code
_entity_poly.pdbx_strand_id
1 'polypeptide(L)'
;MARKRIAFVALGMVLVVLGAAPARASDPIGIYALIDRVVIEEGSPQRVQVWGVFALSDGNHGDGYRAAQRGYLYYTLKPGQEDVCKKEWMDLKSVAGTGQGVGFGGRYDQNGRVRNPDEKAAAPDTYPLGFSMGVVKMGSQHNQPQVFTELRRLQQGGR
;
A
#
# COMPACT_ATOMS: atom_id res chain seq x y z
N MET A 1 48.91 -58.80 22.18
CA MET A 1 47.76 -59.36 21.42
C MET A 1 46.65 -58.32 21.38
N ALA A 2 46.22 -57.94 20.18
CA ALA A 2 45.10 -57.02 19.94
C ALA A 2 43.78 -57.79 19.86
N ARG A 3 42.67 -57.17 20.27
CA ARG A 3 41.32 -57.47 19.74
C ARG A 3 40.39 -56.26 19.97
N LYS A 4 40.16 -55.51 18.89
CA LYS A 4 39.09 -54.51 18.75
C LYS A 4 37.72 -55.19 18.90
N ARG A 5 36.77 -54.52 19.56
CA ARG A 5 35.33 -54.74 19.37
C ARG A 5 34.69 -53.40 18.99
N ILE A 6 34.04 -53.41 17.83
CA ILE A 6 33.30 -52.31 17.21
C ILE A 6 31.81 -52.47 17.58
N ALA A 7 31.08 -51.35 17.59
CA ALA A 7 29.63 -51.14 17.62
C ALA A 7 29.03 -50.98 19.03
N PHE A 8 28.18 -49.99 19.33
CA PHE A 8 27.15 -49.34 18.49
C PHE A 8 27.09 -47.81 18.64
N VAL A 9 26.81 -47.18 17.50
CA VAL A 9 26.39 -45.78 17.32
C VAL A 9 24.98 -45.57 17.88
N ALA A 10 24.76 -44.43 18.53
CA ALA A 10 23.58 -43.54 18.42
C ALA A 10 23.28 -42.86 19.76
N LEU A 11 23.88 -41.69 20.00
CA LEU A 11 23.33 -40.73 20.98
C LEU A 11 22.72 -39.58 20.18
N GLY A 12 21.40 -39.48 20.29
CA GLY A 12 20.52 -38.79 19.35
C GLY A 12 20.80 -37.30 19.21
N MET A 13 20.96 -36.87 17.96
CA MET A 13 20.85 -35.48 17.57
C MET A 13 19.36 -35.12 17.60
N VAL A 14 18.91 -34.53 18.70
CA VAL A 14 17.57 -33.94 18.81
C VAL A 14 17.54 -32.76 17.83
N LEU A 15 16.89 -32.95 16.68
CA LEU A 15 16.56 -31.88 15.75
C LEU A 15 15.55 -30.94 16.42
N VAL A 16 16.05 -29.83 16.95
CA VAL A 16 15.20 -28.68 17.31
C VAL A 16 14.68 -28.11 16.01
N VAL A 17 13.48 -28.53 15.61
CA VAL A 17 12.70 -27.83 14.58
C VAL A 17 12.22 -26.53 15.22
N LEU A 18 13.07 -25.50 15.21
CA LEU A 18 12.64 -24.13 15.40
C LEU A 18 11.71 -23.82 14.22
N GLY A 19 10.40 -23.94 14.46
CA GLY A 19 9.40 -23.41 13.55
C GLY A 19 9.68 -21.92 13.37
N ALA A 20 10.25 -21.55 12.23
CA ALA A 20 10.34 -20.16 11.83
C ALA A 20 8.91 -19.68 11.66
N ALA A 21 8.34 -19.06 12.70
CA ALA A 21 7.14 -18.25 12.51
C ALA A 21 7.49 -17.27 11.38
N PRO A 22 6.67 -17.16 10.33
CA PRO A 22 6.94 -16.21 9.27
C PRO A 22 7.04 -14.84 9.93
N ALA A 23 8.20 -14.21 9.83
CA ALA A 23 8.39 -12.84 10.30
C ALA A 23 7.41 -11.98 9.50
N ARG A 24 6.29 -11.61 10.12
CA ARG A 24 5.36 -10.64 9.56
C ARG A 24 6.02 -9.27 9.68
N ALA A 25 6.87 -8.95 8.70
CA ALA A 25 7.34 -7.60 8.50
C ALA A 25 6.11 -6.69 8.37
N SER A 26 6.13 -5.54 9.03
CA SER A 26 5.05 -4.56 8.92
C SER A 26 4.85 -4.15 7.47
N ASP A 27 3.59 -4.00 7.05
CA ASP A 27 3.25 -3.49 5.72
C ASP A 27 3.66 -2.01 5.62
N PRO A 28 4.54 -1.59 4.70
CA PRO A 28 4.97 -0.19 4.63
C PRO A 28 3.97 0.73 3.93
N ILE A 29 2.91 0.19 3.29
CA ILE A 29 2.00 0.95 2.43
C ILE A 29 1.09 1.87 3.26
N GLY A 30 0.94 3.11 2.80
CA GLY A 30 0.05 4.09 3.43
C GLY A 30 -1.39 4.04 2.92
N ILE A 31 -1.54 3.78 1.62
CA ILE A 31 -2.82 3.83 0.91
C ILE A 31 -2.89 2.66 -0.06
N TYR A 32 -3.92 1.83 0.05
CA TYR A 32 -4.32 0.92 -1.03
C TYR A 32 -5.48 1.52 -1.82
N ALA A 33 -5.45 1.37 -3.15
CA ALA A 33 -6.45 1.96 -4.02
C ALA A 33 -6.83 1.10 -5.22
N LEU A 34 -8.07 1.28 -5.69
CA LEU A 34 -8.48 1.04 -7.08
C LEU A 34 -8.87 2.39 -7.66
N ILE A 35 -8.15 2.82 -8.69
CA ILE A 35 -8.25 4.18 -9.23
C ILE A 35 -9.24 4.18 -10.39
N ASP A 36 -10.25 5.03 -10.31
CA ASP A 36 -11.24 5.25 -11.36
C ASP A 36 -10.75 6.34 -12.33
N ARG A 37 -10.17 7.44 -11.80
CA ARG A 37 -9.74 8.60 -12.60
C ARG A 37 -8.68 9.42 -11.85
N VAL A 38 -7.77 10.06 -12.60
CA VAL A 38 -6.84 11.06 -12.08
C VAL A 38 -7.03 12.38 -12.82
N VAL A 39 -7.21 13.48 -12.09
CA VAL A 39 -7.34 14.84 -12.61
C VAL A 39 -6.17 15.67 -12.11
N ILE A 40 -5.27 16.06 -13.01
CA ILE A 40 -4.19 17.00 -12.70
C ILE A 40 -4.74 18.39 -13.01
N GLU A 41 -4.76 19.25 -12.00
CA GLU A 41 -5.26 20.62 -12.13
C GLU A 41 -4.15 21.57 -12.56
N GLU A 42 -4.51 22.52 -13.41
CA GLU A 42 -3.66 23.67 -13.72
C GLU A 42 -3.62 24.63 -12.52
N GLY A 43 -2.44 25.19 -12.24
CA GLY A 43 -2.24 26.17 -11.17
C GLY A 43 -0.88 26.05 -10.45
N SER A 44 -0.59 27.03 -9.60
CA SER A 44 0.61 27.08 -8.77
C SER A 44 0.23 27.23 -7.28
N PRO A 45 0.64 26.30 -6.38
CA PRO A 45 1.24 25.01 -6.71
C PRO A 45 0.26 24.09 -7.45
N GLN A 46 0.80 23.17 -8.26
CA GLN A 46 0.00 22.18 -8.99
C GLN A 46 -0.69 21.22 -8.02
N ARG A 47 -1.88 20.75 -8.39
CA ARG A 47 -2.72 19.89 -7.56
C ARG A 47 -3.21 18.69 -8.35
N VAL A 48 -3.57 17.62 -7.64
CA VAL A 48 -4.13 16.41 -8.24
C VAL A 48 -5.32 15.91 -7.43
N GLN A 49 -6.37 15.50 -8.13
CA GLN A 49 -7.46 14.71 -7.58
C GLN A 49 -7.33 13.27 -8.06
N VAL A 50 -7.26 12.32 -7.12
CA VAL A 50 -7.23 10.88 -7.40
C VAL A 50 -8.57 10.31 -6.97
N TRP A 51 -9.40 9.92 -7.94
CA TRP A 51 -10.75 9.40 -7.73
C TRP A 51 -10.74 7.88 -7.72
N GLY A 52 -11.48 7.27 -6.80
CA GLY A 52 -11.55 5.82 -6.69
C GLY A 52 -12.11 5.33 -5.37
N VAL A 53 -11.66 4.13 -5.00
CA VAL A 53 -11.88 3.54 -3.67
C VAL A 53 -10.53 3.36 -2.99
N PHE A 54 -10.47 3.66 -1.69
CA PHE A 54 -9.22 3.76 -0.94
C PHE A 54 -9.36 3.12 0.44
N ALA A 55 -8.30 2.46 0.90
CA ALA A 55 -8.12 2.07 2.29
C ALA A 55 -6.83 2.70 2.81
N LEU A 56 -6.95 3.56 3.82
CA LEU A 56 -5.83 4.27 4.41
C LEU A 56 -5.31 3.51 5.63
N SER A 57 -3.99 3.49 5.80
CA SER A 57 -3.34 2.98 7.01
C SER A 57 -3.96 3.60 8.26
N ASP A 58 -4.10 2.79 9.31
CA ASP A 58 -4.50 3.27 10.63
C ASP A 58 -3.38 4.03 11.37
N GLY A 59 -2.14 3.96 10.87
CA GLY A 59 -0.95 4.59 11.45
C GLY A 59 -0.27 3.76 12.53
N ASN A 60 -0.81 2.57 12.87
CA ASN A 60 -0.28 1.70 13.90
C ASN A 60 0.70 0.68 13.31
N HIS A 61 1.53 0.06 14.15
CA HIS A 61 2.37 -1.07 13.73
C HIS A 61 1.52 -2.23 13.18
N GLY A 62 2.07 -2.98 12.23
CA GLY A 62 1.43 -4.16 11.65
C GLY A 62 0.87 -3.93 10.25
N ASP A 63 -0.36 -4.38 10.03
CA ASP A 63 -0.99 -4.54 8.72
C ASP A 63 -2.43 -4.02 8.67
N GLY A 64 -2.86 -3.25 9.68
CA GLY A 64 -4.21 -2.69 9.81
C GLY A 64 -4.50 -1.50 8.90
N TYR A 65 -5.70 -1.47 8.32
CA TYR A 65 -6.20 -0.37 7.49
C TYR A 65 -7.58 0.04 7.99
N ARG A 66 -7.91 1.31 7.79
CA ARG A 66 -9.26 1.83 8.00
C ARG A 66 -10.19 1.22 6.95
N ALA A 67 -11.48 1.21 7.26
CA ALA A 67 -12.53 0.75 6.35
C ALA A 67 -12.39 1.46 5.00
N ALA A 68 -12.62 0.72 3.92
CA ALA A 68 -12.47 1.27 2.59
C ALA A 68 -13.55 2.33 2.31
N GLN A 69 -13.17 3.39 1.60
CA GLN A 69 -14.03 4.53 1.30
C GLN A 69 -14.00 4.84 -0.20
N ARG A 70 -15.16 5.18 -0.76
CA ARG A 70 -15.25 5.74 -2.12
C ARG A 70 -15.18 7.26 -2.05
N GLY A 71 -14.45 7.86 -2.97
CA GLY A 71 -14.33 9.32 -3.03
C GLY A 71 -13.15 9.76 -3.86
N TYR A 72 -12.50 10.83 -3.41
CA TYR A 72 -11.24 11.27 -3.98
C TYR A 72 -10.24 11.70 -2.92
N LEU A 73 -8.97 11.48 -3.21
CA LEU A 73 -7.85 12.10 -2.49
C LEU A 73 -7.46 13.37 -3.24
N TYR A 74 -7.10 14.43 -2.52
CA TYR A 74 -6.76 15.73 -3.10
C TYR A 74 -5.44 16.23 -2.55
N TYR A 75 -4.46 16.38 -3.44
CA TYR A 75 -3.10 16.68 -3.05
C TYR A 75 -2.51 17.89 -3.76
N THR A 76 -1.57 18.54 -3.09
CA THR A 76 -0.62 19.49 -3.64
C THR A 76 0.78 18.87 -3.66
N LEU A 77 1.68 19.46 -4.44
CA LEU A 77 3.09 19.05 -4.49
C LEU A 77 3.75 19.10 -3.10
N LYS A 78 4.64 18.13 -2.83
CA LYS A 78 5.55 18.18 -1.69
C LYS A 78 6.72 19.11 -2.02
N PRO A 79 6.96 20.18 -1.22
CA PRO A 79 8.03 21.13 -1.49
C PRO A 79 9.40 20.45 -1.62
N GLY A 80 10.14 20.79 -2.68
CA GLY A 80 11.47 20.24 -2.98
C GLY A 80 11.46 18.83 -3.58
N GLN A 81 10.28 18.24 -3.84
CA GLN A 81 10.12 16.93 -4.47
C GLN A 81 9.04 16.93 -5.56
N GLU A 82 8.87 18.08 -6.22
CA GLU A 82 7.80 18.34 -7.19
C GLU A 82 7.85 17.36 -8.37
N ASP A 83 9.05 17.09 -8.89
CA ASP A 83 9.23 16.19 -10.04
C ASP A 83 8.91 14.73 -9.69
N VAL A 84 9.15 14.32 -8.44
CA VAL A 84 8.79 12.97 -7.96
C VAL A 84 7.28 12.86 -7.83
N CYS A 85 6.63 13.88 -7.25
CA CYS A 85 5.16 13.93 -7.15
C CYS A 85 4.52 13.78 -8.53
N LYS A 86 4.98 14.57 -9.52
CA LYS A 86 4.44 14.54 -10.88
C LYS A 86 4.63 13.17 -11.56
N LYS A 87 5.76 12.50 -11.34
CA LYS A 87 6.00 11.14 -11.86
C LYS A 87 5.02 10.14 -11.26
N GLU A 88 4.86 10.13 -9.94
CA GLU A 88 3.87 9.25 -9.31
C GLU A 88 2.44 9.56 -9.74
N TRP A 89 2.07 10.84 -9.92
CA TRP A 89 0.75 11.20 -10.44
C TRP A 89 0.52 10.63 -11.85
N MET A 90 1.57 10.58 -12.67
CA MET A 90 1.50 9.93 -13.98
C MET A 90 1.41 8.41 -13.87
N ASP A 91 2.07 7.78 -12.91
CA ASP A 91 1.94 6.35 -12.63
C ASP A 91 0.51 5.98 -12.19
N LEU A 92 -0.07 6.77 -11.27
CA LEU A 92 -1.48 6.64 -10.87
C LEU A 92 -2.42 6.83 -12.07
N LYS A 93 -2.14 7.82 -12.93
CA LYS A 93 -2.93 8.06 -14.14
C LYS A 93 -2.84 6.88 -15.13
N SER A 94 -1.69 6.20 -15.21
CA SER A 94 -1.49 5.05 -16.10
C SER A 94 -2.33 3.82 -15.75
N VAL A 95 -2.76 3.69 -14.49
CA VAL A 95 -3.59 2.57 -14.01
C VAL A 95 -5.07 2.93 -13.85
N ALA A 96 -5.44 4.22 -13.98
CA ALA A 96 -6.81 4.68 -13.80
C ALA A 96 -7.78 3.97 -14.76
N GLY A 97 -8.89 3.47 -14.22
CA GLY A 97 -9.94 2.77 -14.99
C GLY A 97 -9.59 1.33 -15.39
N THR A 98 -8.39 0.84 -15.10
CA THR A 98 -7.96 -0.53 -15.47
C THR A 98 -8.41 -1.61 -14.48
N GLY A 99 -8.77 -1.22 -13.25
CA GLY A 99 -9.01 -2.16 -12.15
C GLY A 99 -7.72 -2.72 -11.51
N GLN A 100 -6.55 -2.26 -11.94
CA GLN A 100 -5.27 -2.58 -11.28
C GLN A 100 -5.24 -1.99 -9.87
N GLY A 101 -5.06 -2.85 -8.87
CA GLY A 101 -4.80 -2.42 -7.51
C GLY A 101 -3.43 -1.77 -7.37
N VAL A 102 -3.34 -0.69 -6.62
CA VAL A 102 -2.06 -0.03 -6.32
C VAL A 102 -1.92 0.27 -4.84
N GLY A 103 -0.67 0.43 -4.39
CA GLY A 103 -0.35 1.02 -3.11
C GLY A 103 0.65 2.16 -3.26
N PHE A 104 0.51 3.19 -2.45
CA PHE A 104 1.39 4.38 -2.41
C PHE A 104 1.30 5.04 -1.03
N GLY A 105 2.13 6.05 -0.80
CA GLY A 105 2.28 6.66 0.53
C GLY A 105 2.92 5.70 1.55
N GLY A 106 3.12 6.20 2.76
CA GLY A 106 3.76 5.46 3.85
C GLY A 106 2.79 5.13 4.97
N ARG A 107 2.92 3.95 5.57
CA ARG A 107 2.08 3.50 6.71
C ARG A 107 1.99 4.53 7.83
N TYR A 108 3.10 5.21 8.12
CA TYR A 108 3.23 6.20 9.18
C TYR A 108 3.20 7.65 8.67
N ASP A 109 2.95 7.87 7.38
CA ASP A 109 2.90 9.21 6.78
C ASP A 109 1.53 9.88 6.98
N GLN A 110 1.51 11.19 6.81
CA GLN A 110 0.27 11.94 6.62
C GLN A 110 -0.29 11.67 5.22
N ASN A 111 -1.07 10.60 5.10
CA ASN A 111 -1.66 10.14 3.84
C ASN A 111 -2.85 11.00 3.35
N GLY A 112 -3.23 12.04 4.08
CA GLY A 112 -4.41 12.87 3.79
C GLY A 112 -5.72 12.17 4.16
N ARG A 113 -6.82 12.54 3.48
CA ARG A 113 -8.16 11.96 3.70
C ARG A 113 -8.93 11.74 2.41
N VAL A 114 -9.75 10.69 2.40
CA VAL A 114 -10.75 10.46 1.35
C VAL A 114 -11.87 11.49 1.52
N ARG A 115 -12.06 12.33 0.51
CA ARG A 115 -13.13 13.33 0.42
C ARG A 115 -14.34 12.72 -0.26
N ASN A 116 -15.54 13.09 0.19
CA ASN A 116 -16.78 12.65 -0.43
C ASN A 116 -16.83 13.08 -1.91
N PRO A 117 -17.41 12.30 -2.83
CA PRO A 117 -17.51 12.67 -4.24
C PRO A 117 -18.10 14.06 -4.50
N ASP A 118 -19.06 14.49 -3.68
CA ASP A 118 -19.75 15.78 -3.83
C ASP A 118 -19.07 16.92 -3.04
N GLU A 119 -18.02 16.61 -2.28
CA GLU A 119 -17.26 17.64 -1.56
C GLU A 119 -16.46 18.49 -2.56
N LYS A 120 -16.55 19.82 -2.44
CA LYS A 120 -15.74 20.73 -3.25
C LYS A 120 -14.25 20.55 -2.96
N ALA A 121 -13.43 20.44 -4.00
CA ALA A 121 -11.97 20.38 -3.89
C ALA A 121 -11.42 21.69 -3.30
N ALA A 122 -11.09 21.65 -2.01
CA ALA A 122 -10.47 22.73 -1.26
C ALA A 122 -9.48 22.14 -0.25
N ALA A 123 -8.51 22.96 0.19
CA ALA A 123 -7.48 22.59 1.16
C ALA A 123 -6.82 21.24 0.83
N PRO A 124 -5.99 21.17 -0.25
CA PRO A 124 -5.31 19.94 -0.61
C PRO A 124 -4.32 19.51 0.48
N ASP A 125 -4.19 18.20 0.68
CA ASP A 125 -3.18 17.61 1.54
C ASP A 125 -1.80 17.62 0.83
N THR A 126 -0.69 17.54 1.55
CA THR A 126 0.62 17.34 0.92
C THR A 126 0.71 15.92 0.37
N TYR A 127 1.20 15.75 -0.87
CA TYR A 127 1.31 14.42 -1.48
C TYR A 127 2.26 13.47 -0.70
N PRO A 128 1.81 12.25 -0.33
CA PRO A 128 2.61 11.31 0.44
C PRO A 128 3.47 10.44 -0.49
N LEU A 129 4.75 10.79 -0.65
CA LEU A 129 5.71 10.01 -1.46
C LEU A 129 6.10 8.66 -0.83
N GLY A 130 5.68 8.38 0.40
CA GLY A 130 6.06 7.17 1.12
C GLY A 130 7.56 7.12 1.45
N PHE A 131 7.97 6.04 2.12
CA PHE A 131 9.38 5.70 2.32
C PHE A 131 10.03 5.18 1.01
N SER A 132 10.05 6.02 -0.02
CA SER A 132 10.74 5.78 -1.31
C SER A 132 10.24 4.60 -2.15
N MET A 133 9.04 4.07 -1.89
CA MET A 133 8.47 2.93 -2.62
C MET A 133 7.77 3.32 -3.93
N GLY A 134 7.41 4.60 -4.09
CA GLY A 134 6.63 5.06 -5.23
C GLY A 134 5.25 4.43 -5.30
N VAL A 135 4.65 4.45 -6.49
CA VAL A 135 3.39 3.76 -6.79
C VAL A 135 3.69 2.30 -7.10
N VAL A 136 3.27 1.39 -6.22
CA VAL A 136 3.46 -0.05 -6.37
C VAL A 136 2.19 -0.66 -6.96
N LYS A 137 2.33 -1.40 -8.08
CA LYS A 137 1.22 -2.20 -8.64
C LYS A 137 1.06 -3.48 -7.83
N MET A 138 -0.14 -3.71 -7.32
CA MET A 138 -0.44 -4.87 -6.49
C MET A 138 -0.72 -6.10 -7.35
N GLY A 139 0.19 -7.07 -7.28
CA GLY A 139 0.01 -8.41 -7.80
C GLY A 139 -0.47 -9.40 -6.72
N SER A 140 -0.49 -10.68 -7.03
CA SER A 140 -0.85 -11.74 -6.09
C SER A 140 0.13 -11.91 -4.91
N GLN A 141 1.31 -11.30 -4.96
CA GLN A 141 2.38 -11.43 -3.96
C GLN A 141 2.49 -10.26 -2.97
N HIS A 142 1.80 -9.12 -3.20
CA HIS A 142 1.78 -7.99 -2.27
C HIS A 142 0.40 -7.92 -1.64
N ASN A 143 0.24 -8.70 -0.57
CA ASN A 143 -1.03 -9.34 -0.30
C ASN A 143 -1.72 -8.75 0.93
N GLN A 144 -2.60 -7.79 0.67
CA GLN A 144 -3.71 -7.44 1.56
C GLN A 144 -5.02 -7.88 0.90
N PRO A 145 -5.27 -9.19 0.79
CA PRO A 145 -6.38 -9.72 0.00
C PRO A 145 -7.73 -9.29 0.56
N GLN A 146 -7.82 -9.11 1.89
CA GLN A 146 -9.03 -8.62 2.54
C GLN A 146 -9.31 -7.17 2.15
N VAL A 147 -8.29 -6.29 2.20
CA VAL A 147 -8.41 -4.89 1.75
C VAL A 147 -8.86 -4.82 0.29
N PHE A 148 -8.22 -5.57 -0.61
CA PHE A 148 -8.63 -5.56 -2.02
C PHE A 148 -9.99 -6.19 -2.28
N THR A 149 -10.43 -7.13 -1.45
CA THR A 149 -11.80 -7.66 -1.51
C THR A 149 -12.80 -6.56 -1.17
N GLU A 150 -12.55 -5.79 -0.11
CA GLU A 150 -13.40 -4.67 0.29
C GLU A 150 -13.40 -3.55 -0.76
N LEU A 151 -12.23 -3.17 -1.28
CA LEU A 151 -12.11 -2.18 -2.35
C LEU A 151 -12.92 -2.59 -3.58
N ARG A 152 -12.78 -3.84 -4.06
CA ARG A 152 -13.55 -4.31 -5.23
C ARG A 152 -15.05 -4.32 -4.96
N ARG A 153 -15.48 -4.73 -3.76
CA ARG A 153 -16.90 -4.70 -3.35
C ARG A 153 -17.46 -3.28 -3.45
N LEU A 154 -16.76 -2.29 -2.90
CA LEU A 154 -17.16 -0.89 -2.97
C LEU A 154 -17.11 -0.35 -4.40
N GLN A 155 -16.12 -0.76 -5.20
CA GLN A 155 -15.99 -0.34 -6.59
C GLN A 155 -17.18 -0.82 -7.45
N GLN A 156 -17.68 -2.03 -7.19
CA GLN A 156 -18.78 -2.65 -7.93
C GLN A 156 -20.17 -2.20 -7.45
N GLY A 157 -20.36 -1.97 -6.15
CA GLY A 157 -21.67 -1.62 -5.56
C GLY A 157 -22.18 -0.21 -5.82
N GLY A 158 -21.55 0.55 -6.71
CA GLY A 158 -21.93 1.92 -7.08
C GLY A 158 -22.13 2.11 -8.59
N ARG A 159 -22.37 1.01 -9.32
CA ARG A 159 -22.78 1.02 -10.73
C ARG A 159 -24.28 0.86 -10.86
#